data_AF-A0A2T6BXM8-F1
#
_entry.id   AF-A0A2T6BXM8-F1
#
_cell.length_a   1.000
_cell.length_b   1.000
_cell.length_c   1.000
_cell.angle_alpha   90.00
_cell.angle_beta   90.00
_cell.angle_gamma   90.00
#
_symmetry.space_group_name_H-M   'P 1'
#
loop_
_entity.id
_entity.type
_entity.pdbx_description
1 polymer ?
#
loop_
_entity_poly.entity_id
_entity_poly.type
_entity_poly.pdbx_seq_one_letter_code
_entity_poly.pdbx_strand_id
1 'polypeptide(L)' 'MKVRNLEFFGTLMADDQELGTVAVREVDVSRAGLLLFREGWKKAPEGTRCVWIPKLEKRIVESTRP' A
#
# COMPACT_ATOMS: atom_id res chain seq x y z
N MET A 1 -1.88 25.41 7.60
CA MET A 1 -2.51 24.70 6.45
C MET A 1 -2.58 23.23 6.80
N LYS A 2 -3.78 22.65 7.03
CA LYS A 2 -3.92 21.21 7.30
C LYS A 2 -3.65 20.44 6.00
N VAL A 3 -2.65 19.58 5.98
CA VAL A 3 -2.44 18.66 4.85
C VAL A 3 -3.27 17.40 5.12
N ARG A 4 -4.22 17.11 4.23
CA ARG A 4 -5.00 15.87 4.30
C ARG A 4 -4.14 14.77 3.66
N ASN A 5 -3.63 13.86 4.47
CA ASN A 5 -2.97 12.66 3.96
C ASN A 5 -4.01 11.56 3.75
N LEU A 6 -3.72 10.64 2.84
CA LEU A 6 -4.44 9.40 2.66
C LEU A 6 -3.55 8.27 3.18
N GLU A 7 -4.10 7.44 4.06
CA GLU A 7 -3.49 6.19 4.48
C GLU A 7 -4.18 5.04 3.77
N PHE A 8 -3.40 4.25 3.06
CA PHE A 8 -3.84 3.04 2.37
C PHE A 8 -3.24 1.84 3.08
N PHE A 9 -4.05 0.84 3.43
CA PHE A 9 -3.55 -0.37 4.05
C PHE A 9 -4.37 -1.59 3.65
N GLY A 10 -3.75 -2.75 3.71
CA GLY A 10 -4.37 -4.01 3.34
C GLY A 10 -3.39 -5.17 3.46
N THR A 11 -3.86 -6.35 3.08
CA THR A 11 -3.03 -7.57 3.00
C THR A 11 -2.42 -7.67 1.62
N LEU A 12 -1.11 -7.82 1.54
CA LEU A 12 -0.37 -7.99 0.30
C LEU A 12 -0.32 -9.47 -0.07
N MET A 13 -0.65 -9.77 -1.33
CA MET A 13 -0.63 -11.11 -1.91
C MET A 13 0.40 -11.16 -3.05
N ALA A 14 1.08 -12.29 -3.20
CA ALA A 14 1.86 -12.67 -4.38
C ALA A 14 1.35 -14.01 -4.90
N ASP A 15 0.80 -14.02 -6.12
CA ASP A 15 -0.02 -15.11 -6.63
C ASP A 15 -1.13 -15.48 -5.60
N ASP A 16 -1.06 -16.68 -5.01
CA ASP A 16 -1.97 -17.15 -3.97
C ASP A 16 -1.39 -17.05 -2.53
N GLN A 17 -0.16 -16.55 -2.39
CA GLN A 17 0.54 -16.46 -1.11
C GLN A 17 0.36 -15.09 -0.45
N GLU A 18 0.00 -15.10 0.84
CA GLU A 18 0.01 -13.90 1.68
C GLU A 18 1.45 -13.50 2.06
N LEU A 19 1.78 -12.23 1.85
CA LEU A 19 3.07 -11.61 2.21
C LEU A 19 2.99 -10.72 3.46
N GLY A 20 1.81 -10.66 4.08
CA GLY A 20 1.52 -9.87 5.27
C GLY A 20 0.88 -8.51 4.97
N THR A 21 0.74 -7.70 6.01
CA THR A 21 0.07 -6.40 5.91
C THR A 21 1.02 -5.30 5.42
N VAL A 22 0.46 -4.33 4.69
CA VAL A 22 1.16 -3.14 4.20
C VAL A 22 0.34 -1.90 4.51
N ALA A 23 1.02 -0.79 4.77
CA ALA A 23 0.42 0.52 4.95
C ALA A 23 1.30 1.61 4.33
N VAL A 24 0.71 2.52 3.57
CA VAL A 24 1.37 3.67 2.94
C VAL A 24 0.58 4.94 3.24
N ARG A 25 1.28 5.99 3.67
CA ARG A 25 0.73 7.34 3.83
C ARG A 25 1.22 8.21 2.69
N GLU A 26 0.30 8.68 1.86
CA GLU A 26 0.61 9.56 0.75
C GLU A 26 -0.52 10.55 0.49
N VAL A 27 -0.18 11.68 -0.13
CA VAL A 27 -1.16 12.68 -0.59
C VAL A 27 -1.74 12.34 -1.96
N ASP A 28 -0.98 11.62 -2.78
CA ASP A 28 -1.32 11.26 -4.15
C ASP A 28 -1.67 9.76 -4.27
N VAL A 29 -2.84 9.47 -4.84
CA VAL A 29 -3.35 8.09 -4.95
C VAL A 29 -2.51 7.24 -5.90
N SER A 30 -2.06 7.80 -7.02
CA SER A 30 -1.24 7.08 -8.00
C SER A 30 0.12 6.73 -7.41
N ARG A 31 0.73 7.67 -6.67
CA ARG A 31 1.99 7.44 -5.95
C ARG A 31 1.83 6.41 -4.85
N ALA A 32 0.72 6.44 -4.10
CA ALA A 32 0.41 5.42 -3.10
C ALA A 32 0.34 4.01 -3.73
N GLY A 33 -0.35 3.88 -4.87
CA GLY A 33 -0.43 2.63 -5.62
C GLY A 33 0.93 2.10 -6.03
N LEU A 34 1.78 2.95 -6.61
CA LEU A 34 3.15 2.57 -7.01
C LEU A 34 4.00 2.09 -5.84
N LEU A 35 3.91 2.75 -4.68
CA LEU A 35 4.63 2.34 -3.47
C LEU A 35 4.16 0.97 -2.99
N LEU A 36 2.85 0.74 -2.94
CA LEU A 36 2.26 -0.55 -2.55
C LEU A 36 2.69 -1.68 -3.49
N PHE A 37 2.63 -1.47 -4.81
CA PHE A 37 3.10 -2.43 -5.80
C PHE A 37 4.59 -2.73 -5.66
N ARG A 38 5.41 -1.71 -5.39
CA ARG A 38 6.86 -1.86 -5.19
C ARG A 38 7.16 -2.68 -3.93
N GLU A 39 6.45 -2.44 -2.83
CA GLU A 39 6.59 -3.26 -1.62
C GLU A 39 6.13 -4.70 -1.87
N GLY A 40 5.09 -4.89 -2.69
CA GLY A 40 4.69 -6.17 -3.27
C GLY A 40 5.86 -6.95 -3.86
N TRP A 41 6.45 -6.40 -4.90
CA TRP A 41 7.53 -7.06 -5.64
C TRP A 41 8.80 -7.26 -4.83
N LYS A 42 9.11 -6.41 -3.84
CA LYS A 42 10.27 -6.62 -2.96
C LYS A 42 10.12 -7.83 -2.03
N LYS A 43 8.89 -8.13 -1.62
CA LYS A 43 8.57 -9.23 -0.70
C LYS A 43 8.18 -10.51 -1.44
N ALA A 44 7.81 -10.40 -2.71
CA ALA A 44 7.41 -11.52 -3.55
C ALA A 44 8.55 -12.53 -3.73
N PRO A 45 8.28 -13.83 -3.58
CA PRO A 45 9.23 -14.89 -3.94
C PRO A 45 9.64 -14.83 -5.42
N GLU A 46 10.81 -15.38 -5.73
CA GLU A 46 11.25 -15.53 -7.11
C GLU A 46 10.26 -16.40 -7.91
N GLY A 47 9.96 -15.99 -9.15
CA GLY A 47 8.97 -16.67 -9.99
C GLY A 47 7.51 -16.22 -9.78
N THR A 48 7.25 -15.30 -8.84
CA THR A 48 5.91 -14.69 -8.67
C THR A 48 5.41 -14.08 -9.97
N ARG A 49 4.16 -14.36 -10.35
CA ARG A 49 3.56 -13.85 -11.59
C ARG A 49 2.78 -12.55 -11.38
N CYS A 50 2.13 -12.41 -10.22
CA CYS A 50 1.41 -11.20 -9.87
C CYS A 50 1.55 -10.84 -8.40
N VAL A 51 1.47 -9.54 -8.09
CA VAL A 51 1.28 -9.05 -6.73
C VAL A 51 0.02 -8.19 -6.69
N TRP A 52 -0.77 -8.34 -5.63
CA TRP A 52 -2.06 -7.67 -5.54
C TRP A 52 -2.50 -7.51 -4.09
N ILE A 53 -3.52 -6.69 -3.87
CA ILE A 53 -4.10 -6.42 -2.55
C ILE A 53 -5.61 -6.67 -2.66
N PRO A 54 -6.15 -7.80 -2.16
CA PRO A 54 -7.55 -8.18 -2.34
C PRO A 54 -8.53 -7.17 -1.74
N LYS A 55 -8.14 -6.53 -0.63
CA LYS A 55 -8.92 -5.48 0.02
C LYS A 55 -7.97 -4.36 0.45
N LEU A 56 -8.03 -3.26 -0.29
CA LEU A 56 -7.29 -2.04 0.03
C LEU A 56 -8.23 -1.05 0.70
N GLU A 57 -8.00 -0.80 1.99
CA GLU A 57 -8.73 0.21 2.74
C GLU A 57 -8.05 1.58 2.60
N LYS A 58 -8.86 2.64 2.47
CA LYS A 58 -8.40 4.03 2.37
C LYS A 58 -8.98 4.84 3.53
N ARG A 59 -8.13 5.49 4.31
CA ARG A 59 -8.51 6.40 5.40
C ARG A 59 -7.93 7.79 5.16
N ILE A 60 -8.70 8.83 5.49
CA ILE A 60 -8.19 10.20 5.51
C ILE A 60 -7.57 10.42 6.88
N VAL A 61 -6.30 10.79 6.91
CA VAL A 61 -5.57 11.09 8.15
C VAL A 61 -5.25 12.57 8.16
N GLU A 62 -5.79 13.30 9.15
CA GLU A 62 -5.37 14.67 9.40
C GLU A 62 -4.00 14.64 10.06
N SER A 63 -2.98 15.09 9.33
CA SER A 63 -1.65 15.30 9.92
C SER A 63 -1.57 16.74 10.40
N THR A 64 -1.55 16.93 11.72
CA THR A 64 -1.02 18.15 12.33
C THR A 64 0.49 18.12 12.15
N ARG A 65 1.03 19.01 11.30
CA ARG A 65 2.47 19.28 11.32
C ARG A 65 2.83 19.82 12.72
N PRO A 66 3.92 19.34 13.35
CA PRO A 66 4.51 20.05 14.48
C PRO A 66 5.01 21.44 14.06
#